data_AF-A0A520K601-F1
#
_entry.id   AF-A0A520K601-F1
#
_cell.length_a   1.000
_cell.length_b   1.000
_cell.length_c   1.000
_cell.angle_alpha   90.00
_cell.angle_beta   90.00
_cell.angle_gamma   90.00
#
_symmetry.space_group_name_H-M   'P 1'
#
loop_
_entity.id
_entity.type
_entity.pdbx_description
1 polymer ?
#
loop_
_entity_poly.entity_id
_entity_poly.type
_entity_poly.pdbx_seq_one_letter_code
_entity_poly.pdbx_strand_id
1 'polypeptide(L)'
;MSKDMLSKALSHTLKEIEIPNIVTSIEINFEEIRKSHDSIHEFIYLAPLCLPSTTEVSWHQKSAFLTYHFEAFYQAHRSFLDALSGYYNAGYTLLRNVLELLVKGAFWECLAHKEFRDKLEKSETMKGKKTLKGWINDLIKQRPDIEDELEETSLAIFDKTAIIFEDPKFRKEFIYLPNLREIVEQLTDWNIFDPIQDPVELVHKKIYKELSADVHVIPDKTDIGRRLLSQKKSFRD
;
A
#
# COMPACT_ATOMS: atom_id res chain seq x y z
N MET A 1 -2.91 9.87 42.54
CA MET A 1 -2.69 8.51 42.01
C MET A 1 -1.45 7.93 42.66
N SER A 2 -1.53 6.81 43.39
CA SER A 2 -0.35 6.22 44.03
C SER A 2 0.58 5.60 42.97
N LYS A 3 1.89 5.57 43.23
CA LYS A 3 2.87 4.93 42.33
C LYS A 3 2.54 3.46 42.07
N ASP A 4 1.97 2.76 43.06
CA ASP A 4 1.54 1.37 42.95
C ASP A 4 0.37 1.20 41.95
N MET A 5 -0.63 2.08 42.01
CA MET A 5 -1.76 2.05 41.06
C MET A 5 -1.30 2.31 39.63
N LEU A 6 -0.39 3.26 39.43
CA LEU A 6 0.18 3.55 38.11
C LEU A 6 0.95 2.35 37.55
N SER A 7 1.78 1.70 38.38
CA SER A 7 2.55 0.53 37.98
C SER A 7 1.65 -0.65 37.59
N LYS A 8 0.56 -0.87 38.33
CA LYS A 8 -0.42 -1.93 38.03
C LYS A 8 -1.16 -1.65 36.73
N ALA A 9 -1.63 -0.43 36.54
CA ALA A 9 -2.30 -0.02 35.31
C ALA A 9 -1.37 -0.18 34.10
N LEU A 10 -0.13 0.31 34.19
CA LEU A 10 0.85 0.16 33.11
C LEU A 10 1.15 -1.31 32.79
N SER A 11 1.39 -2.14 33.82
CA SER A 11 1.64 -3.56 33.60
C SER A 11 0.44 -4.28 32.97
N HIS A 12 -0.79 -3.91 33.36
CA HIS A 12 -2.00 -4.43 32.76
C HIS A 12 -2.08 -4.05 31.27
N THR A 13 -1.91 -2.77 30.95
CA THR A 13 -1.93 -2.29 29.57
C THR A 13 -0.85 -2.94 28.71
N LEU A 14 0.38 -3.09 29.22
CA LEU A 14 1.46 -3.76 28.49
C LEU A 14 1.14 -5.24 28.16
N LYS A 15 0.38 -5.91 29.04
CA LYS A 15 -0.11 -7.27 28.78
C LYS A 15 -1.24 -7.26 27.75
N GLU A 16 -2.19 -6.33 27.86
CA GLU A 16 -3.32 -6.23 26.92
C GLU A 16 -2.89 -5.93 25.49
N ILE A 17 -1.79 -5.19 25.29
CA ILE A 17 -1.22 -4.93 23.95
C ILE A 17 -0.18 -5.99 23.54
N GLU A 18 -0.06 -7.08 24.31
CA GLU A 18 0.78 -8.24 24.03
C GLU A 18 2.29 -7.93 23.88
N ILE A 19 2.82 -6.93 24.61
CA ILE A 19 4.28 -6.66 24.66
C ILE A 19 5.09 -7.90 25.03
N PRO A 20 4.67 -8.78 25.96
CA PRO A 20 5.40 -10.01 26.24
C PRO A 20 5.55 -10.93 25.01
N ASN A 21 4.55 -10.99 24.13
CA ASN A 21 4.63 -11.77 22.88
C ASN A 21 5.62 -11.13 21.90
N ILE A 22 5.68 -9.80 21.84
CA ILE A 22 6.67 -9.09 21.03
C ILE A 22 8.08 -9.47 21.48
N VAL A 23 8.37 -9.40 22.80
CA VAL A 23 9.67 -9.78 23.36
C VAL A 23 10.03 -11.21 23.00
N THR A 24 9.10 -12.14 23.23
CA THR A 24 9.29 -13.56 22.92
C THR A 24 9.54 -13.79 21.43
N SER A 25 8.80 -13.10 20.56
CA SER A 25 8.95 -13.21 19.10
C SER A 25 10.33 -12.74 18.66
N ILE A 26 10.79 -11.60 19.20
CA ILE A 26 12.12 -11.04 18.94
C ILE A 26 13.22 -12.00 19.39
N GLU A 27 13.08 -12.62 20.56
CA GLU A 27 14.06 -13.58 21.07
C GLU A 27 14.19 -14.83 20.19
N ILE A 28 13.08 -15.31 19.61
CA ILE A 28 13.05 -16.53 18.79
C ILE A 28 13.55 -16.28 17.36
N ASN A 29 13.12 -15.18 16.72
CA ASN A 29 13.37 -14.91 15.30
C ASN A 29 14.05 -13.54 15.09
N PHE A 30 15.04 -13.22 15.93
CA PHE A 30 15.66 -11.90 15.98
C PHE A 30 16.10 -11.38 14.60
N GLU A 31 16.78 -12.22 13.82
CA GLU A 31 17.41 -11.76 12.58
C GLU A 31 16.40 -11.49 11.46
N GLU A 32 15.37 -12.33 11.31
CA GLU A 32 14.26 -12.10 10.39
C GLU A 32 13.47 -10.85 10.78
N ILE A 33 13.16 -10.70 12.08
CA ILE A 33 12.41 -9.56 12.60
C ILE A 33 13.20 -8.26 12.40
N ARG A 34 14.50 -8.28 12.70
CA ARG A 34 15.40 -7.15 12.46
C ARG A 34 15.43 -6.78 10.98
N LYS A 35 15.60 -7.75 10.08
CA LYS A 35 15.58 -7.49 8.63
C LYS A 35 14.24 -6.90 8.16
N SER A 36 13.12 -7.43 8.65
CA SER A 36 11.79 -6.90 8.32
C SER A 36 11.62 -5.46 8.81
N HIS A 37 12.02 -5.19 10.05
CA HIS A 37 12.03 -3.84 10.62
C HIS A 37 12.89 -2.88 9.79
N ASP A 38 14.14 -3.27 9.51
CA ASP A 38 15.08 -2.45 8.76
C ASP A 38 14.59 -2.20 7.33
N SER A 39 13.96 -3.19 6.69
CA SER A 39 13.34 -3.03 5.36
C SER A 39 12.25 -1.95 5.34
N ILE A 40 11.45 -1.83 6.42
CA ILE A 40 10.41 -0.79 6.53
C ILE A 40 11.05 0.60 6.63
N HIS A 41 12.17 0.72 7.33
CA HIS A 41 12.91 1.97 7.44
C HIS A 41 13.67 2.32 6.16
N GLU A 42 14.36 1.38 5.54
CA GLU A 42 15.02 1.57 4.25
C GLU A 42 14.01 2.05 3.21
N PHE A 43 12.82 1.47 3.21
CA PHE A 43 11.72 1.87 2.34
C PHE A 43 11.41 3.38 2.41
N ILE A 44 11.30 3.99 3.60
CA ILE A 44 11.03 5.44 3.70
C ILE A 44 12.22 6.30 3.24
N TYR A 45 13.45 5.79 3.42
CA TYR A 45 14.67 6.50 3.01
C TYR A 45 14.97 6.41 1.51
N LEU A 46 14.38 5.46 0.78
CA LEU A 46 14.53 5.38 -0.68
C LEU A 46 13.84 6.53 -1.40
N ALA A 47 12.67 6.97 -0.94
CA ALA A 47 11.92 8.05 -1.59
C ALA A 47 12.73 9.34 -1.85
N PRO A 48 13.45 9.93 -0.86
CA PRO A 48 14.28 11.11 -1.13
C PRO A 48 15.46 10.83 -2.06
N LEU A 49 15.94 9.59 -2.15
CA LEU A 49 17.01 9.21 -3.10
C LEU A 49 16.50 9.10 -4.55
N CYS A 50 15.19 8.89 -4.73
CA CYS A 50 14.54 8.87 -6.04
C CYS A 50 14.19 10.27 -6.56
N LEU A 51 14.33 11.32 -5.73
CA LEU A 51 14.18 12.70 -6.17
C LEU A 51 15.52 13.20 -6.74
N PRO A 52 15.56 13.72 -7.97
CA PRO A 52 16.77 14.31 -8.52
C PRO A 52 17.29 15.40 -7.58
N SER A 53 18.61 15.40 -7.33
CA SER A 53 19.27 16.42 -6.50
C SER A 53 19.40 17.78 -7.21
N THR A 54 18.76 17.95 -8.37
CA THR A 54 18.80 19.18 -9.16
C THR A 54 17.72 20.15 -8.67
N THR A 55 17.99 21.45 -8.78
CA THR A 55 17.03 22.51 -8.44
C THR A 55 15.77 22.53 -9.32
N GLU A 56 15.74 21.73 -10.39
CA GLU A 56 14.66 21.69 -11.37
C GLU A 56 13.53 20.73 -11.00
N VAL A 57 13.80 19.67 -10.21
CA VAL A 57 12.79 18.70 -9.82
C VAL A 57 12.43 18.87 -8.34
N SER A 58 11.28 19.49 -8.10
CA SER A 58 10.73 19.67 -6.77
C SER A 58 10.02 18.41 -6.28
N TRP A 59 10.03 18.15 -4.97
CA TRP A 59 9.22 17.07 -4.39
C TRP A 59 7.72 17.20 -4.73
N HIS A 60 7.26 18.42 -5.01
CA HIS A 60 5.89 18.68 -5.49
C HIS A 60 5.56 17.92 -6.77
N GLN A 61 6.53 17.74 -7.67
CA GLN A 61 6.32 16.97 -8.91
C GLN A 61 6.07 15.49 -8.64
N LYS A 62 6.47 14.97 -7.47
CA LYS A 62 6.29 13.56 -7.05
C LYS A 62 5.32 13.38 -5.89
N SER A 63 4.57 14.41 -5.58
CA SER A 63 3.75 14.49 -4.36
C SER A 63 2.55 13.54 -4.36
N ALA A 64 2.04 13.13 -5.53
CA ALA A 64 0.99 12.12 -5.60
C ALA A 64 1.48 10.75 -5.10
N PHE A 65 2.64 10.28 -5.56
CA PHE A 65 3.25 9.05 -5.03
C PHE A 65 3.63 9.20 -3.55
N LEU A 66 4.28 10.31 -3.18
CA LEU A 66 4.81 10.51 -1.82
C LEU A 66 3.70 10.49 -0.76
N THR A 67 2.49 10.96 -1.09
CA THR A 67 1.32 10.89 -0.20
C THR A 67 0.97 9.44 0.14
N TYR A 68 0.90 8.57 -0.88
CA TYR A 68 0.64 7.14 -0.69
C TYR A 68 1.80 6.44 0.00
N HIS A 69 3.03 6.80 -0.34
CA HIS A 69 4.26 6.24 0.22
C HIS A 69 4.37 6.49 1.73
N PHE A 70 4.05 7.72 2.18
CA PHE A 70 4.04 8.07 3.59
C PHE A 70 3.02 7.24 4.37
N GLU A 71 1.81 7.09 3.85
CA GLU A 71 0.79 6.25 4.47
C GLU A 71 1.18 4.77 4.49
N ALA A 72 1.76 4.27 3.40
CA ALA A 72 2.26 2.91 3.30
C ALA A 72 3.33 2.60 4.36
N PHE A 73 4.21 3.55 4.68
CA PHE A 73 5.22 3.41 5.72
C PHE A 73 4.61 3.16 7.11
N TYR A 74 3.64 3.99 7.53
CA TYR A 74 3.00 3.80 8.83
C TYR A 74 2.17 2.52 8.88
N GLN A 75 1.50 2.15 7.78
CA GLN A 75 0.76 0.89 7.72
C GLN A 75 1.69 -0.32 7.77
N ALA A 76 2.88 -0.26 7.17
CA ALA A 76 3.88 -1.32 7.28
C ALA A 76 4.38 -1.48 8.72
N HIS A 77 4.65 -0.37 9.41
CA HIS A 77 4.99 -0.42 10.84
C HIS A 77 3.88 -0.99 11.71
N ARG A 78 2.63 -0.61 11.46
CA ARG A 78 1.48 -1.17 12.20
C ARG A 78 1.30 -2.65 11.90
N SER A 79 1.43 -3.05 10.64
CA SER A 79 1.40 -4.45 10.23
C SER A 79 2.44 -5.28 10.99
N PHE A 80 3.67 -4.78 11.07
CA PHE A 80 4.77 -5.41 11.78
C PHE A 80 4.47 -5.58 13.27
N LEU A 81 3.99 -4.52 13.94
CA LEU A 81 3.65 -4.57 15.36
C LEU A 81 2.48 -5.53 15.63
N ASP A 82 1.43 -5.48 14.83
CA ASP A 82 0.27 -6.37 14.96
C ASP A 82 0.68 -7.84 14.80
N ALA A 83 1.56 -8.13 13.85
CA ALA A 83 2.11 -9.48 13.67
C ALA A 83 2.93 -9.95 14.89
N LEU A 84 3.79 -9.09 15.45
CA LEU A 84 4.58 -9.43 16.65
C LEU A 84 3.73 -9.59 17.92
N SER A 85 2.61 -8.90 18.00
CA SER A 85 1.62 -9.05 19.07
C SER A 85 0.72 -10.28 18.90
N GLY A 86 0.86 -11.06 17.82
CA GLY A 86 0.06 -12.25 17.53
C GLY A 86 -1.23 -11.99 16.74
N TYR A 87 -1.49 -10.75 16.34
CA TYR A 87 -2.64 -10.34 15.53
C TYR A 87 -2.35 -10.49 14.02
N TYR A 88 -1.90 -11.67 13.59
CA TYR A 88 -1.42 -11.89 12.22
C TYR A 88 -2.41 -11.47 11.14
N ASN A 89 -3.71 -11.77 11.28
CA ASN A 89 -4.71 -11.40 10.27
C ASN A 89 -4.83 -9.88 10.09
N ALA A 90 -4.74 -9.12 11.19
CA ALA A 90 -4.69 -7.65 11.15
C ALA A 90 -3.40 -7.19 10.47
N GLY A 91 -2.27 -7.80 10.86
CA GLY A 91 -0.98 -7.60 10.22
C GLY A 91 -1.02 -7.80 8.70
N TYR A 92 -1.53 -8.93 8.22
CA TYR A 92 -1.66 -9.26 6.80
C TYR A 92 -2.62 -8.31 6.05
N THR A 93 -3.71 -7.90 6.70
CA THR A 93 -4.64 -6.92 6.12
C THR A 93 -3.93 -5.60 5.88
N LEU A 94 -3.19 -5.11 6.87
CA LEU A 94 -2.40 -3.89 6.75
C LEU A 94 -1.30 -4.06 5.69
N LEU A 95 -0.60 -5.19 5.65
CA LEU A 95 0.47 -5.43 4.67
C LEU A 95 -0.07 -5.49 3.23
N ARG A 96 -1.27 -6.06 3.03
CA ARG A 96 -1.96 -5.99 1.74
C ARG A 96 -2.25 -4.55 1.35
N ASN A 97 -2.75 -3.76 2.29
CA ASN A 97 -3.03 -2.34 2.05
C ASN A 97 -1.75 -1.57 1.71
N VAL A 98 -0.61 -1.85 2.35
CA VAL A 98 0.71 -1.28 1.99
C VAL A 98 1.01 -1.53 0.52
N LEU A 99 0.89 -2.77 0.05
CA LEU A 99 1.12 -3.09 -1.37
C LEU A 99 0.16 -2.34 -2.29
N GLU A 100 -1.13 -2.30 -1.95
CA GLU A 100 -2.12 -1.57 -2.73
C GLU A 100 -1.83 -0.06 -2.79
N LEU A 101 -1.40 0.53 -1.68
CA LEU A 101 -1.05 1.95 -1.60
C LEU A 101 0.16 2.25 -2.49
N LEU A 102 1.19 1.41 -2.46
CA LEU A 102 2.36 1.56 -3.31
C LEU A 102 2.00 1.53 -4.80
N VAL A 103 1.26 0.50 -5.21
CA VAL A 103 0.85 0.30 -6.61
C VAL A 103 -0.08 1.43 -7.06
N LYS A 104 -1.06 1.82 -6.23
CA LYS A 104 -1.99 2.91 -6.56
C LYS A 104 -1.29 4.27 -6.58
N GLY A 105 -0.38 4.53 -5.64
CA GLY A 105 0.41 5.75 -5.60
C GLY A 105 1.23 5.92 -6.87
N ALA A 106 1.95 4.87 -7.27
CA ALA A 106 2.76 4.90 -8.50
C ALA A 106 1.88 5.14 -9.73
N PHE A 107 0.68 4.56 -9.75
CA PHE A 107 -0.27 4.74 -10.85
C PHE A 107 -0.81 6.16 -10.95
N TRP A 108 -1.20 6.77 -9.82
CA TRP A 108 -1.65 8.17 -9.79
C TRP A 108 -0.55 9.13 -10.18
N GLU A 109 0.66 8.89 -9.69
CA GLU A 109 1.85 9.64 -10.06
C GLU A 109 2.09 9.61 -11.57
N CYS A 110 2.06 8.41 -12.17
CA CYS A 110 2.20 8.29 -13.62
C CYS A 110 1.06 9.03 -14.36
N LEU A 111 -0.20 8.90 -13.90
CA LEU A 111 -1.31 9.63 -14.51
C LEU A 111 -1.18 11.16 -14.43
N ALA A 112 -0.45 11.69 -13.44
CA ALA A 112 -0.21 13.12 -13.31
C ALA A 112 0.80 13.64 -14.34
N HIS A 113 1.60 12.78 -14.97
CA HIS A 113 2.56 13.19 -16.00
C HIS A 113 2.13 12.80 -17.41
N LYS A 114 2.27 13.75 -18.33
CA LYS A 114 1.95 13.65 -19.75
C LYS A 114 2.66 12.48 -20.41
N GLU A 115 3.94 12.27 -20.09
CA GLU A 115 4.74 11.21 -20.72
C GLU A 115 4.11 9.82 -20.55
N PHE A 116 3.41 9.56 -19.45
CA PHE A 116 2.75 8.30 -19.19
C PHE A 116 1.30 8.31 -19.68
N ARG A 117 0.62 9.47 -19.58
CA ARG A 117 -0.74 9.64 -20.15
C ARG A 117 -0.76 9.39 -21.65
N ASP A 118 0.24 9.87 -22.36
CA ASP A 118 0.34 9.75 -23.83
C ASP A 118 0.68 8.30 -24.24
N LYS A 119 1.49 7.60 -23.45
CA LYS A 119 1.85 6.17 -23.67
C LYS A 119 0.72 5.18 -23.37
N LEU A 120 -0.37 5.59 -22.73
CA LEU A 120 -1.53 4.72 -22.50
C LEU A 120 -2.22 4.36 -23.82
N GLU A 121 -2.01 3.15 -24.32
CA GLU A 121 -2.79 2.62 -25.46
C GLU A 121 -4.26 2.35 -25.08
N LYS A 122 -4.57 2.27 -23.78
CA LYS A 122 -5.95 2.05 -23.32
C LYS A 122 -6.86 3.22 -23.73
N SER A 123 -8.01 2.85 -24.30
CA SER A 123 -9.07 3.76 -24.73
C SER A 123 -9.50 4.74 -23.62
N GLU A 124 -9.89 5.96 -24.01
CA GLU A 124 -10.52 6.95 -23.13
C GLU A 124 -11.85 6.45 -22.53
N THR A 125 -12.43 5.39 -23.12
CA THR A 125 -13.65 4.72 -22.65
C THR A 125 -13.44 3.20 -22.57
N MET A 126 -13.88 2.58 -21.48
CA MET A 126 -13.90 1.13 -21.27
C MET A 126 -15.26 0.70 -20.73
N LYS A 127 -15.84 -0.36 -21.32
CA LYS A 127 -17.13 -0.93 -20.90
C LYS A 127 -18.25 0.13 -20.81
N GLY A 128 -18.26 1.07 -21.76
CA GLY A 128 -19.23 2.17 -21.83
C GLY A 128 -19.04 3.29 -20.79
N LYS A 129 -17.94 3.26 -20.02
CA LYS A 129 -17.61 4.27 -19.00
C LYS A 129 -16.30 4.95 -19.31
N LYS A 130 -16.15 6.19 -18.87
CA LYS A 130 -14.93 6.97 -19.06
C LYS A 130 -13.81 6.44 -18.18
N THR A 131 -12.63 6.22 -18.74
CA THR A 131 -11.45 5.85 -17.96
C THR A 131 -10.88 7.07 -17.24
N LEU A 132 -10.01 6.85 -16.25
CA LEU A 132 -9.32 7.96 -15.56
C LEU A 132 -8.51 8.82 -16.54
N LYS A 133 -7.86 8.20 -17.54
CA LYS A 133 -7.22 8.92 -18.66
C LYS A 133 -8.21 9.80 -19.41
N GLY A 134 -9.33 9.21 -19.86
CA GLY A 134 -10.34 9.96 -20.62
C GLY A 134 -10.91 11.13 -19.81
N TRP A 135 -11.10 10.93 -18.50
CA TRP A 135 -11.54 11.99 -17.59
C TRP A 135 -10.54 13.15 -17.53
N ILE A 136 -9.26 12.86 -17.25
CA ILE A 136 -8.21 13.86 -17.14
C ILE A 136 -8.00 14.58 -18.48
N ASN A 137 -7.98 13.84 -19.60
CA ASN A 137 -7.84 14.41 -20.93
C ASN A 137 -8.97 15.38 -21.26
N ASP A 138 -10.21 15.08 -20.88
CA ASP A 138 -11.32 15.99 -21.11
C ASP A 138 -11.25 17.24 -20.25
N LEU A 139 -10.72 17.15 -19.03
CA LEU A 139 -10.43 18.32 -18.21
C LEU A 139 -9.34 19.19 -18.87
N ILE A 140 -8.24 18.59 -19.34
CA ILE A 140 -7.16 19.31 -20.03
C ILE A 140 -7.67 19.96 -21.33
N LYS A 141 -8.51 19.27 -22.11
CA LYS A 141 -9.14 19.86 -23.32
C LYS A 141 -9.98 21.11 -23.00
N GLN A 142 -10.66 21.12 -21.86
CA GLN A 142 -11.46 22.27 -21.40
C GLN A 142 -10.58 23.39 -20.83
N ARG A 143 -9.50 23.02 -20.14
CA ARG A 143 -8.60 23.93 -19.45
C ARG A 143 -7.15 23.45 -19.59
N PRO A 144 -6.43 23.89 -20.65
CA PRO A 144 -5.09 23.38 -20.98
C PRO A 144 -4.03 23.58 -19.89
N ASP A 145 -4.14 24.63 -19.06
CA ASP A 145 -3.25 24.90 -17.93
C ASP A 145 -3.24 23.80 -16.85
N ILE A 146 -4.24 22.91 -16.85
CA ILE A 146 -4.23 21.72 -15.98
C ILE A 146 -3.03 20.81 -16.29
N GLU A 147 -2.61 20.74 -17.55
CA GLU A 147 -1.45 19.91 -17.90
C GLU A 147 -0.19 20.40 -17.19
N ASP A 148 0.10 21.70 -17.27
CA ASP A 148 1.25 22.31 -16.61
C ASP A 148 1.14 22.22 -15.08
N GLU A 149 -0.07 22.42 -14.53
CA GLU A 149 -0.35 22.28 -13.09
C GLU A 149 0.00 20.87 -12.57
N LEU A 150 -0.35 19.82 -13.33
CA LEU A 150 -0.07 18.44 -12.96
C LEU A 150 1.42 18.09 -13.07
N GLU A 151 2.13 18.67 -14.04
CA GLU A 151 3.58 18.48 -14.20
C GLU A 151 4.39 19.16 -13.08
N GLU A 152 3.94 20.34 -12.63
CA GLU A 152 4.57 21.08 -11.54
C GLU A 152 4.24 20.46 -10.17
N THR A 153 2.99 20.07 -9.95
CA THR A 153 2.51 19.50 -8.69
C THR A 153 1.59 18.31 -8.95
N SER A 154 2.14 17.09 -8.90
CA SER A 154 1.38 15.88 -9.23
C SER A 154 0.20 15.63 -8.27
N LEU A 155 0.25 16.12 -7.02
CA LEU A 155 -0.87 16.05 -6.06
C LEU A 155 -2.16 16.68 -6.59
N ALA A 156 -2.08 17.66 -7.49
CA ALA A 156 -3.25 18.31 -8.08
C ALA A 156 -4.18 17.33 -8.79
N ILE A 157 -3.70 16.12 -9.15
CA ILE A 157 -4.55 15.05 -9.70
C ILE A 157 -5.70 14.66 -8.77
N PHE A 158 -5.53 14.74 -7.45
CA PHE A 158 -6.58 14.41 -6.49
C PHE A 158 -7.68 15.47 -6.49
N ASP A 159 -7.35 16.74 -6.69
CA ASP A 159 -8.36 17.79 -6.90
C ASP A 159 -9.13 17.55 -8.20
N LYS A 160 -8.43 17.14 -9.27
CA LYS A 160 -9.07 16.87 -10.58
C LYS A 160 -9.95 15.62 -10.58
N THR A 161 -9.76 14.75 -9.60
CA THR A 161 -10.48 13.48 -9.46
C THR A 161 -11.36 13.42 -8.23
N ALA A 162 -11.44 14.48 -7.42
CA ALA A 162 -12.17 14.53 -6.15
C ALA A 162 -13.63 14.06 -6.30
N ILE A 163 -14.34 14.53 -7.32
CA ILE A 163 -15.74 14.14 -7.60
C ILE A 163 -15.92 12.62 -7.77
N ILE A 164 -14.89 11.91 -8.28
CA ILE A 164 -14.93 10.45 -8.44
C ILE A 164 -14.93 9.75 -7.08
N PHE A 165 -14.34 10.35 -6.06
CA PHE A 165 -14.27 9.77 -4.71
C PHE A 165 -15.40 10.26 -3.80
N GLU A 166 -15.81 11.51 -3.96
CA GLU A 166 -16.84 12.17 -3.15
C GLU A 166 -18.26 11.76 -3.56
N ASP A 167 -18.50 11.42 -4.83
CA ASP A 167 -19.80 10.96 -5.32
C ASP A 167 -19.73 9.48 -5.79
N PRO A 168 -20.11 8.52 -4.92
CA PRO A 168 -20.15 7.10 -5.28
C PRO A 168 -21.11 6.77 -6.43
N LYS A 169 -22.19 7.56 -6.61
CA LYS A 169 -23.16 7.35 -7.70
C LYS A 169 -22.52 7.77 -9.02
N PHE A 170 -21.93 8.97 -9.07
CA PHE A 170 -21.18 9.45 -10.24
C PHE A 170 -20.10 8.45 -10.65
N ARG A 171 -19.27 8.01 -9.69
CA ARG A 171 -18.24 7.00 -9.91
C ARG A 171 -18.79 5.72 -10.52
N LYS A 172 -19.86 5.18 -9.94
CA LYS A 172 -20.45 3.91 -10.39
C LYS A 172 -21.07 4.03 -11.77
N GLU A 173 -21.64 5.17 -12.12
CA GLU A 173 -22.37 5.37 -13.37
C GLU A 173 -21.42 5.73 -14.54
N PHE A 174 -20.48 6.66 -14.32
CA PHE A 174 -19.72 7.28 -15.40
C PHE A 174 -18.25 6.86 -15.50
N ILE A 175 -17.65 6.38 -14.40
CA ILE A 175 -16.20 6.14 -14.34
C ILE A 175 -15.88 4.65 -14.33
N TYR A 176 -14.89 4.28 -15.14
CA TYR A 176 -14.20 2.99 -15.05
C TYR A 176 -12.98 3.13 -14.16
N LEU A 177 -13.01 2.46 -13.00
CA LEU A 177 -11.83 2.33 -12.15
C LEU A 177 -11.14 1.00 -12.42
N PRO A 178 -9.83 1.01 -12.74
CA PRO A 178 -9.07 -0.22 -12.91
C PRO A 178 -8.93 -0.95 -11.57
N ASN A 179 -9.00 -2.27 -11.60
CA ASN A 179 -8.65 -3.10 -10.45
C ASN A 179 -7.11 -3.18 -10.31
N LEU A 180 -6.62 -3.72 -9.18
CA LEU A 180 -5.18 -3.76 -8.90
C LEU A 180 -4.38 -4.47 -10.00
N ARG A 181 -4.89 -5.56 -10.58
CA ARG A 181 -4.23 -6.26 -11.69
C ARG A 181 -4.06 -5.36 -12.90
N GLU A 182 -5.13 -4.66 -13.29
CA GLU A 182 -5.11 -3.75 -14.43
C GLU A 182 -4.16 -2.57 -14.21
N ILE A 183 -3.98 -2.14 -12.96
CA ILE A 183 -2.99 -1.14 -12.56
C ILE A 183 -1.57 -1.72 -12.68
N VAL A 184 -1.31 -2.92 -12.18
CA VAL A 184 0.01 -3.57 -12.28
C VAL A 184 0.40 -3.79 -13.74
N GLU A 185 -0.54 -4.27 -14.57
CA GLU A 185 -0.36 -4.38 -16.02
C GLU A 185 0.02 -3.01 -16.61
N GLN A 186 -0.69 -1.94 -16.24
CA GLN A 186 -0.38 -0.61 -16.74
C GLN A 186 0.99 -0.07 -16.31
N LEU A 187 1.37 -0.25 -15.05
CA LEU A 187 2.68 0.15 -14.54
C LEU A 187 3.80 -0.66 -15.20
N THR A 188 3.53 -1.91 -15.57
CA THR A 188 4.45 -2.75 -16.34
C THR A 188 4.65 -2.18 -17.74
N ASP A 189 3.57 -1.79 -18.43
CA ASP A 189 3.65 -1.16 -19.76
C ASP A 189 4.45 0.16 -19.74
N TRP A 190 4.44 0.86 -18.60
CA TRP A 190 5.23 2.07 -18.36
C TRP A 190 6.66 1.82 -17.86
N ASN A 191 7.07 0.55 -17.72
CA ASN A 191 8.37 0.14 -17.19
C ASN A 191 8.67 0.65 -15.77
N ILE A 192 7.65 0.92 -14.96
CA ILE A 192 7.82 1.40 -13.57
C ILE A 192 8.42 0.32 -12.66
N PHE A 193 8.23 -0.95 -13.00
CA PHE A 193 8.75 -2.08 -12.23
C PHE A 193 10.15 -2.54 -12.65
N ASP A 194 10.81 -1.91 -13.63
CA ASP A 194 12.18 -2.29 -14.01
C ASP A 194 13.13 -2.24 -12.80
N PRO A 195 13.97 -3.26 -12.53
CA PRO A 195 14.28 -4.46 -13.34
C PRO A 195 13.54 -5.76 -12.94
N ILE A 196 12.37 -5.66 -12.31
CA ILE A 196 11.59 -6.84 -11.90
C ILE A 196 11.13 -7.64 -13.13
N GLN A 197 11.49 -8.92 -13.18
CA GLN A 197 11.02 -9.85 -14.20
C GLN A 197 9.57 -10.27 -13.94
N ASP A 198 8.73 -10.19 -14.98
CA ASP A 198 7.28 -10.50 -14.94
C ASP A 198 6.55 -9.89 -13.71
N PRO A 199 6.38 -8.56 -13.67
CA PRO A 199 5.78 -7.88 -12.52
C PRO A 199 4.33 -8.31 -12.26
N VAL A 200 3.57 -8.69 -13.29
CA VAL A 200 2.19 -9.15 -13.13
C VAL A 200 2.14 -10.48 -12.38
N GLU A 201 3.06 -11.41 -12.68
CA GLU A 201 3.18 -12.65 -11.94
C GLU A 201 3.62 -12.40 -10.49
N LEU A 202 4.71 -11.65 -10.29
CA LEU A 202 5.26 -11.44 -8.96
C LEU A 202 4.34 -10.60 -8.06
N VAL A 203 3.97 -9.40 -8.50
CA VAL A 203 3.27 -8.42 -7.66
C VAL A 203 1.83 -8.86 -7.44
N HIS A 204 1.13 -9.23 -8.51
CA HIS A 204 -0.30 -9.55 -8.41
C HIS A 204 -0.57 -11.03 -8.13
N LYS A 205 0.00 -11.97 -8.90
CA LYS A 205 -0.36 -13.40 -8.75
C LYS A 205 0.31 -14.09 -7.57
N LYS A 206 1.50 -13.64 -7.16
CA LYS A 206 2.20 -14.17 -5.99
C LYS A 206 1.91 -13.33 -4.75
N ILE A 207 2.50 -12.14 -4.63
CA ILE A 207 2.47 -11.35 -3.40
C ILE A 207 1.05 -10.94 -3.02
N TYR A 208 0.31 -10.27 -3.91
CA TYR A 208 -1.04 -9.79 -3.58
C TYR A 208 -2.02 -10.93 -3.29
N LYS A 209 -1.95 -12.06 -4.01
CA LYS A 209 -2.80 -13.23 -3.74
C LYS A 209 -2.47 -13.91 -2.42
N GLU A 210 -1.19 -14.06 -2.09
CA GLU A 210 -0.75 -14.60 -0.80
C GLU A 210 -1.28 -13.73 0.34
N LEU A 211 -1.05 -12.41 0.27
CA LEU A 211 -1.57 -11.47 1.26
C LEU A 211 -3.10 -11.52 1.34
N SER A 212 -3.80 -11.62 0.20
CA SER A 212 -5.27 -11.71 0.16
C SER A 212 -5.82 -13.00 0.77
N ALA A 213 -5.09 -14.12 0.69
CA ALA A 213 -5.49 -15.37 1.32
C ALA A 213 -5.47 -15.26 2.85
N ASP A 214 -4.53 -14.50 3.40
CA ASP A 214 -4.31 -14.34 4.84
C ASP A 214 -5.11 -13.18 5.47
N VAL A 215 -5.84 -12.39 4.67
CA VAL A 215 -6.78 -11.37 5.18
C VAL A 215 -8.05 -11.98 5.78
N HIS A 216 -8.46 -13.15 5.29
CA HIS A 216 -9.60 -13.86 5.86
C HIS A 216 -9.14 -14.71 7.04
N VAL A 217 -9.91 -14.71 8.14
CA VAL A 217 -9.59 -15.55 9.31
C VAL A 217 -9.62 -17.02 8.89
N ILE A 218 -8.44 -17.61 8.70
CA ILE A 218 -8.29 -19.05 8.50
C ILE A 218 -8.04 -19.68 9.87
N PRO A 219 -8.97 -20.48 10.41
CA PRO A 219 -8.90 -20.92 11.81
C PRO A 219 -7.58 -21.58 12.20
N ASP A 220 -6.99 -22.39 11.33
CA ASP A 220 -5.71 -23.08 11.55
C ASP A 220 -4.47 -22.19 11.47
N LYS A 221 -4.58 -20.99 10.89
CA LYS A 221 -3.51 -19.99 10.83
C LYS A 221 -3.51 -19.04 12.03
N THR A 222 -4.57 -19.03 12.84
CA THR A 222 -4.62 -18.28 14.10
C THR A 222 -3.74 -18.91 15.18
N ASP A 223 -3.34 -18.16 16.21
CA ASP A 223 -2.58 -18.73 17.34
C ASP A 223 -3.33 -19.86 18.03
N ILE A 224 -4.64 -19.73 18.21
CA ILE A 224 -5.48 -20.79 18.78
C ILE A 224 -5.48 -22.02 17.86
N GLY A 225 -5.64 -21.83 16.55
CA GLY A 225 -5.59 -22.91 15.57
C GLY A 225 -4.25 -23.64 15.54
N ARG A 226 -3.15 -22.89 15.50
CA ARG A 226 -1.79 -23.43 15.55
C ARG A 226 -1.56 -24.23 16.83
N ARG A 227 -1.99 -23.71 17.99
CA ARG A 227 -1.91 -24.41 19.28
C ARG A 227 -2.74 -25.69 19.30
N LEU A 228 -3.96 -25.68 18.76
CA LEU A 228 -4.81 -26.88 18.67
C LEU A 228 -4.19 -27.94 17.74
N LEU A 229 -3.55 -27.53 16.64
CA LEU A 229 -2.87 -28.43 15.72
C LEU A 229 -1.56 -28.97 16.27
N SER A 230 -0.79 -28.16 17.01
CA SER A 230 0.45 -28.60 17.66
C SER A 230 0.16 -29.60 18.79
N GLN A 231 -0.91 -29.40 19.55
CA GLN A 231 -1.38 -30.38 20.54
C GLN A 231 -1.82 -31.69 19.88
N LYS A 232 -2.50 -31.64 18.72
CA LYS A 232 -2.86 -32.86 17.98
C LYS A 232 -1.65 -33.70 17.53
N LYS A 233 -0.49 -33.08 17.30
CA LYS A 233 0.75 -33.80 16.98
C LYS A 233 1.37 -34.50 18.20
N SER A 234 1.17 -33.99 19.42
CA SER A 234 1.70 -34.63 20.65
C SER A 234 0.86 -35.80 21.17
N PHE A 235 -0.32 -36.07 20.59
CA PHE A 235 -1.18 -37.22 20.94
C PHE A 235 -1.11 -38.36 19.92
N ARG A 236 -0.17 -38.29 18.96
CA ARG A 236 0.03 -39.31 17.92
C ARG A 236 1.33 -40.12 18.10
N ASP A 237 1.94 -40.03 19.27
CA ASP A 237 3.02 -40.94 19.71
C ASP A 237 2.47 -41.96 20.71
#